data_AF-A0A7R9J993-F1
#
_entry.id   AF-A0A7R9J993-F1
#
_cell.length_a   1.000
_cell.length_b   1.000
_cell.length_c   1.000
_cell.angle_alpha   90.00
_cell.angle_beta   90.00
_cell.angle_gamma   90.00
#
_symmetry.space_group_name_H-M   'P 1'
#
loop_
_entity.id
_entity.type
_entity.pdbx_description
1 polymer ?
#
loop_
_entity_poly.entity_id
_entity_poly.type
_entity_poly.pdbx_seq_one_letter_code
_entity_poly.pdbx_strand_id
1 'polypeptide(L)'
;MQPQKGVKHEHLTARAAPEGQRQTDKLRIAIQLANTLVLLSSTAEDGEIEVRISHGGNPLLRNLNILPVWNMGWTGRGVTLSVLDDGLMHSNREILPNYEPYVSYDLADFSNQDSDPTPNTTSPGNNHGTYCAAIMAAAANNGYCGVGVAYEARVGGVRLLEGGVTDLQEASALNYALDKVDIYSASWGPRDDGLRVEGPSTLAAAAFERGVREGRKGKGALYVWAVGNGGSEDDNCNLDGYSSSIYTISISALTETGRSCFYNEPCASSLASTYVGGFHIVPDKVARHRSTTNIVVPELDGHCRSSFQGTSAAAPLAAGVLALVLQANPDLTWRDAQHIIVHTASKPNDDTGWHTNAAGLHYHLEYGFGALDALSMVTTAVGWTNVPKQRMVVVEATALPLVLTRNSKSNITLHILRNSSNTFEIDHLEHVVVTLTLKHEERGKLELFLISPSGTTSQILTRRKNDSAKSGFLNWDFVSVHFWDENSIGSWQLVLNNHSNISGAVERFWLTLYGYQQPNQSQDVRLIGASCSAEVQLISTSSALPEMFGTGEPIKSQHQPSQINAHAHLMPHALYSQKKPDSFIGCCEEI
;
A
#
# COMPACT_ATOMS: atom_id res chain seq x y z
N MET A 1 33.29 -1.37 -34.97
CA MET A 1 32.96 -2.75 -35.31
C MET A 1 33.79 -3.70 -34.45
N GLN A 2 33.15 -4.31 -33.44
CA GLN A 2 33.61 -5.50 -32.73
C GLN A 2 32.36 -6.36 -32.44
N PRO A 3 32.41 -7.70 -32.62
CA PRO A 3 31.22 -8.54 -32.61
C PRO A 3 30.84 -9.04 -31.21
N GLN A 4 29.54 -9.32 -31.06
CA GLN A 4 28.88 -9.88 -29.87
C GLN A 4 29.42 -11.26 -29.47
N LYS A 5 29.54 -11.50 -28.16
CA LYS A 5 29.81 -12.84 -27.58
C LYS A 5 28.50 -13.58 -27.32
N GLY A 6 28.54 -14.89 -27.62
CA GLY A 6 27.40 -15.76 -27.82
C GLY A 6 26.73 -16.39 -26.59
N VAL A 7 25.56 -16.93 -26.87
CA VAL A 7 24.66 -17.72 -26.00
C VAL A 7 25.28 -19.10 -25.74
N LYS A 8 25.22 -19.59 -24.50
CA LYS A 8 25.63 -20.95 -24.13
C LYS A 8 24.47 -21.92 -24.40
N HIS A 9 24.76 -23.02 -25.10
CA HIS A 9 23.85 -24.16 -25.28
C HIS A 9 24.22 -25.25 -24.25
N GLU A 10 23.24 -25.76 -23.50
CA GLU A 10 23.38 -26.99 -22.71
C GLU A 10 22.69 -28.14 -23.42
N HIS A 11 23.42 -29.24 -23.66
CA HIS A 11 22.91 -30.48 -24.24
C HIS A 11 22.72 -31.53 -23.14
N LEU A 12 21.50 -32.03 -22.96
CA LEU A 12 21.22 -33.24 -22.19
C LEU A 12 20.83 -34.35 -23.17
N THR A 13 21.53 -35.47 -23.13
CA THR A 13 21.22 -36.66 -23.94
C THR A 13 20.73 -37.78 -23.03
N ALA A 14 19.57 -38.38 -23.36
CA ALA A 14 19.09 -39.61 -22.75
C ALA A 14 18.88 -40.66 -23.85
N ARG A 15 19.43 -41.87 -23.67
CA ARG A 15 19.30 -43.00 -24.61
C ARG A 15 17.98 -43.75 -24.38
N ALA A 16 17.21 -43.99 -25.44
CA ALA A 16 16.04 -44.85 -25.44
C ALA A 16 16.41 -46.33 -25.65
N ALA A 17 15.66 -47.25 -25.03
CA ALA A 17 15.73 -48.70 -25.21
C ALA A 17 14.80 -49.18 -26.35
N PRO A 18 14.99 -50.40 -26.92
CA PRO A 18 14.39 -50.79 -28.19
C PRO A 18 12.90 -51.16 -28.13
N GLU A 19 12.22 -50.91 -29.24
CA GLU A 19 10.80 -51.05 -29.51
C GLU A 19 10.26 -52.48 -29.39
N GLY A 20 9.09 -52.63 -28.75
CA GLY A 20 8.38 -53.90 -28.77
C GLY A 20 7.13 -54.00 -27.90
N GLN A 21 6.22 -53.03 -27.92
CA GLN A 21 4.76 -53.21 -27.76
C GLN A 21 4.05 -51.84 -27.75
N ARG A 22 3.36 -51.54 -28.84
CA ARG A 22 2.34 -50.48 -28.87
C ARG A 22 1.18 -50.91 -27.97
N GLN A 23 0.61 -49.91 -27.30
CA GLN A 23 -0.78 -49.88 -26.80
C GLN A 23 -1.01 -50.15 -25.31
N THR A 24 -0.28 -49.45 -24.43
CA THR A 24 -0.72 -48.81 -23.17
C THR A 24 0.49 -48.02 -22.62
N ASP A 25 0.25 -46.96 -21.85
CA ASP A 25 1.27 -46.09 -21.21
C ASP A 25 1.90 -44.99 -22.07
N LYS A 26 1.13 -43.90 -22.28
CA LYS A 26 1.73 -42.58 -22.52
C LYS A 26 2.32 -42.07 -21.21
N LEU A 27 3.63 -42.22 -21.08
CA LEU A 27 4.46 -41.78 -19.96
C LEU A 27 4.27 -40.28 -19.68
N ARG A 28 3.73 -39.97 -18.51
CA ARG A 28 3.80 -38.65 -17.87
C ARG A 28 5.24 -38.41 -17.45
N ILE A 29 5.92 -37.46 -18.08
CA ILE A 29 7.09 -36.81 -17.50
C ILE A 29 6.63 -35.40 -17.11
N ALA A 30 6.31 -35.22 -15.84
CA ALA A 30 6.15 -33.92 -15.22
C ALA A 30 7.55 -33.40 -14.91
N ILE A 31 8.02 -32.41 -15.68
CA ILE A 31 9.15 -31.57 -15.29
C ILE A 31 8.57 -30.23 -14.86
N GLN A 32 8.86 -29.89 -13.62
CA GLN A 32 8.46 -28.70 -12.90
C GLN A 32 9.22 -27.48 -13.45
N LEU A 33 8.67 -26.85 -14.49
CA LEU A 33 9.05 -25.50 -14.91
C LEU A 33 7.77 -24.68 -15.05
N ALA A 34 7.47 -23.94 -14.00
CA ALA A 34 6.19 -23.28 -13.74
C ALA A 34 5.90 -22.04 -14.60
N ASN A 35 6.47 -21.87 -15.80
CA ASN A 35 6.30 -20.63 -16.56
C ASN A 35 6.39 -20.73 -18.09
N THR A 36 5.98 -21.84 -18.71
CA THR A 36 6.08 -21.94 -20.19
C THR A 36 4.94 -22.70 -20.82
N LEU A 37 4.18 -22.01 -21.68
CA LEU A 37 3.34 -22.66 -22.69
C LEU A 37 4.29 -23.29 -23.71
N VAL A 38 4.55 -24.59 -23.59
CA VAL A 38 5.37 -25.34 -24.55
C VAL A 38 4.49 -25.75 -25.73
N LEU A 39 4.62 -25.07 -26.87
CA LEU A 39 4.10 -25.57 -28.14
C LEU A 39 5.06 -26.63 -28.68
N LEU A 40 4.65 -27.89 -28.59
CA LEU A 40 5.36 -29.01 -29.23
C LEU A 40 4.92 -29.07 -30.70
N SER A 41 5.81 -28.74 -31.63
CA SER A 41 5.66 -29.16 -33.03
C SER A 41 6.68 -30.24 -33.35
N SER A 42 6.23 -31.33 -33.98
CA SER A 42 7.09 -32.39 -34.48
C SER A 42 7.24 -32.24 -35.99
N THR A 43 8.46 -32.02 -36.49
CA THR A 43 8.81 -32.33 -37.88
C THR A 43 9.76 -33.51 -37.85
N ALA A 44 9.29 -34.66 -38.30
CA ALA A 44 10.07 -35.90 -38.34
C ALA A 44 10.76 -36.00 -39.71
N GLU A 45 12.02 -35.60 -39.77
CA GLU A 45 13.01 -36.22 -40.65
C GLU A 45 14.23 -36.53 -39.76
N ASP A 46 14.71 -37.77 -39.83
CA ASP A 46 15.96 -38.28 -39.23
C ASP A 46 16.04 -38.62 -37.73
N GLY A 47 14.92 -38.74 -37.02
CA GLY A 47 14.89 -39.45 -35.72
C GLY A 47 15.56 -38.72 -34.55
N GLU A 48 15.94 -37.44 -34.72
CA GLU A 48 16.21 -36.52 -33.61
C GLU A 48 14.97 -35.68 -33.31
N ILE A 49 14.52 -35.64 -32.06
CA ILE A 49 13.46 -34.74 -31.62
C ILE A 49 14.12 -33.38 -31.35
N GLU A 50 14.05 -32.46 -32.31
CA GLU A 50 14.45 -31.07 -32.10
C GLU A 50 13.36 -30.34 -31.29
N VAL A 51 13.57 -30.18 -29.98
CA VAL A 51 12.70 -29.36 -29.13
C VAL A 51 13.08 -27.89 -29.32
N ARG A 52 12.34 -27.16 -30.16
CA ARG A 52 12.49 -25.70 -30.27
C ARG A 52 11.72 -25.00 -29.15
N ILE A 53 12.44 -24.43 -28.19
CA ILE A 53 11.88 -23.56 -27.16
C ILE A 53 11.74 -22.14 -27.74
N SER A 54 10.58 -21.81 -28.31
CA SER A 54 10.27 -20.43 -28.69
C SER A 54 9.79 -19.64 -27.46
N HIS A 55 10.59 -18.66 -27.01
CA HIS A 55 10.19 -17.69 -26.01
C HIS A 55 9.20 -16.70 -26.65
N GLY A 56 7.90 -17.01 -26.60
CA GLY A 56 6.83 -16.22 -27.22
C GLY A 56 6.38 -14.99 -26.42
N GLY A 57 7.27 -14.38 -25.63
CA GLY A 57 7.00 -13.15 -24.88
C GLY A 57 8.26 -12.29 -24.84
N ASN A 58 8.11 -10.97 -24.94
CA ASN A 58 9.24 -10.06 -24.76
C ASN A 58 9.82 -10.29 -23.35
N PRO A 59 11.09 -10.72 -23.20
CA PRO A 59 11.68 -11.07 -21.90
C PRO A 59 11.76 -9.90 -20.91
N LEU A 60 11.40 -8.69 -21.34
CA LEU A 60 11.32 -7.49 -20.50
C LEU A 60 9.93 -7.26 -19.87
N LEU A 61 8.88 -7.95 -20.33
CA LEU A 61 7.53 -7.76 -19.81
C LEU A 61 7.33 -8.60 -18.55
N ARG A 62 7.13 -7.90 -17.43
CA ARG A 62 6.79 -8.51 -16.14
C ARG A 62 5.27 -8.73 -16.05
N ASN A 63 4.84 -9.73 -15.29
CA ASN A 63 3.42 -10.03 -15.07
C ASN A 63 3.21 -10.58 -13.65
N LEU A 64 1.95 -10.74 -13.25
CA LEU A 64 1.54 -11.19 -11.91
C LEU A 64 1.52 -12.72 -11.71
N ASN A 65 2.01 -13.52 -12.66
CA ASN A 65 1.99 -14.99 -12.61
C ASN A 65 0.59 -15.60 -12.37
N ILE A 66 -0.45 -15.03 -13.00
CA ILE A 66 -1.85 -15.46 -12.85
C ILE A 66 -2.16 -16.75 -13.63
N LEU A 67 -1.61 -16.92 -14.84
CA LEU A 67 -1.95 -18.08 -15.69
C LEU A 67 -1.68 -19.44 -15.03
N PRO A 68 -0.55 -19.67 -14.33
CA PRO A 68 -0.33 -20.89 -13.56
C PRO A 68 -1.41 -21.13 -12.49
N VAL A 69 -1.89 -20.07 -11.84
CA VAL A 69 -2.94 -20.14 -10.80
C VAL A 69 -4.27 -20.61 -11.39
N TRP A 70 -4.66 -20.06 -12.54
CA TRP A 70 -5.84 -20.53 -13.27
C TRP A 70 -5.72 -22.00 -13.71
N ASN A 71 -4.53 -22.42 -14.15
CA ASN A 71 -4.26 -23.82 -14.50
C ASN A 71 -4.35 -24.77 -13.29
N MET A 72 -4.13 -24.26 -12.07
CA MET A 72 -4.35 -25.02 -10.82
C MET A 72 -5.83 -25.08 -10.42
N GLY A 73 -6.72 -24.36 -11.11
CA GLY A 73 -8.16 -24.34 -10.84
C GLY A 73 -8.64 -23.24 -9.90
N TRP A 74 -7.76 -22.30 -9.53
CA TRP A 74 -8.11 -21.14 -8.72
C TRP A 74 -8.45 -19.97 -9.64
N THR A 75 -9.70 -19.52 -9.59
CA THR A 75 -10.36 -18.61 -10.53
C THR A 75 -11.18 -17.51 -9.83
N GLY A 76 -11.18 -17.49 -8.50
CA GLY A 76 -11.98 -16.61 -7.64
C GLY A 76 -13.33 -17.19 -7.23
N ARG A 77 -13.65 -18.42 -7.64
CA ARG A 77 -14.96 -19.04 -7.39
C ARG A 77 -15.30 -19.09 -5.90
N GLY A 78 -16.48 -18.59 -5.56
CA GLY A 78 -16.98 -18.61 -4.18
C GLY A 78 -16.51 -17.43 -3.32
N VAL A 79 -15.72 -16.52 -3.89
CA VAL A 79 -15.34 -15.24 -3.27
C VAL A 79 -16.24 -14.12 -3.79
N THR A 80 -16.64 -13.21 -2.90
CA THR A 80 -17.50 -12.08 -3.25
C THR A 80 -16.75 -10.75 -3.08
N LEU A 81 -16.76 -9.95 -4.13
CA LEU A 81 -16.06 -8.68 -4.25
C LEU A 81 -17.06 -7.52 -4.28
N SER A 82 -16.70 -6.38 -3.70
CA SER A 82 -17.46 -5.13 -3.80
C SER A 82 -16.55 -3.99 -4.23
N VAL A 83 -17.00 -3.22 -5.22
CA VAL A 83 -16.32 -1.99 -5.66
C VAL A 83 -17.00 -0.79 -5.03
N LEU A 84 -16.27 0.00 -4.24
CA LEU A 84 -16.79 1.22 -3.62
C LEU A 84 -16.37 2.42 -4.49
N ASP A 85 -17.25 2.95 -5.34
CA ASP A 85 -16.85 3.90 -6.39
C ASP A 85 -18.01 4.75 -6.94
N ASP A 86 -17.91 5.24 -8.17
CA ASP A 86 -18.92 6.04 -8.89
C ASP A 86 -20.12 5.24 -9.45
N GLY A 87 -20.12 3.93 -9.23
CA GLY A 87 -21.17 3.00 -9.64
C GLY A 87 -20.64 1.81 -10.44
N LEU A 88 -21.53 0.87 -10.74
CA LEU A 88 -21.23 -0.34 -11.48
C LEU A 88 -22.29 -0.55 -12.55
N MET A 89 -21.88 -0.51 -13.83
CA MET A 89 -22.75 -0.87 -14.94
C MET A 89 -22.92 -2.39 -14.96
N HIS A 90 -23.81 -2.89 -14.10
CA HIS A 90 -24.03 -4.32 -13.90
C HIS A 90 -24.57 -5.04 -15.13
N SER A 91 -25.17 -4.30 -16.07
CA SER A 91 -25.64 -4.79 -17.37
C SER A 91 -24.53 -4.97 -18.42
N ASN A 92 -23.30 -4.51 -18.14
CA ASN A 92 -22.16 -4.67 -19.03
C ASN A 92 -21.87 -6.14 -19.30
N ARG A 93 -21.55 -6.51 -20.55
CA ARG A 93 -21.32 -7.91 -20.96
C ARG A 93 -20.18 -8.61 -20.22
N GLU A 94 -19.15 -7.87 -19.78
CA GLU A 94 -18.09 -8.44 -18.96
C GLU A 94 -18.52 -8.67 -17.50
N ILE A 95 -19.45 -7.88 -16.99
CA ILE A 95 -19.84 -7.89 -15.57
C ILE A 95 -21.05 -8.77 -15.31
N LEU A 96 -22.05 -8.72 -16.20
CA LEU A 96 -23.36 -9.34 -16.04
C LEU A 96 -23.31 -10.82 -15.59
N PRO A 97 -22.43 -11.69 -16.12
CA PRO A 97 -22.36 -13.09 -15.67
C PRO A 97 -21.95 -13.23 -14.19
N ASN A 98 -21.14 -12.30 -13.69
CA ASN A 98 -20.55 -12.34 -12.36
C ASN A 98 -21.20 -11.34 -11.38
N TYR A 99 -22.13 -10.51 -11.86
CA TYR A 99 -22.79 -9.48 -11.06
C TYR A 99 -23.56 -10.05 -9.86
N GLU A 100 -23.31 -9.49 -8.67
CA GLU A 100 -23.95 -9.84 -7.41
C GLU A 100 -24.83 -8.68 -6.87
N PRO A 101 -26.17 -8.76 -7.04
CA PRO A 101 -27.06 -7.70 -6.59
C PRO A 101 -27.11 -7.57 -5.06
N TYR A 102 -26.91 -8.65 -4.30
CA TYR A 102 -27.04 -8.62 -2.84
C TYR A 102 -25.87 -7.94 -2.11
N VAL A 103 -24.82 -7.56 -2.85
CA VAL A 103 -23.70 -6.76 -2.36
C VAL A 103 -23.55 -5.44 -3.13
N SER A 104 -24.62 -5.04 -3.83
CA SER A 104 -24.70 -3.79 -4.56
C SER A 104 -25.71 -2.82 -3.96
N TYR A 105 -25.43 -1.52 -4.05
CA TYR A 105 -26.29 -0.46 -3.52
C TYR A 105 -25.96 0.91 -4.09
N ASP A 106 -26.94 1.81 -4.09
CA ASP A 106 -26.75 3.23 -4.36
C ASP A 106 -26.85 4.06 -3.08
N LEU A 107 -25.71 4.59 -2.64
CA LEU A 107 -25.64 5.55 -1.54
C LEU A 107 -25.58 7.00 -2.02
N ALA A 108 -25.33 7.23 -3.30
CA ALA A 108 -25.14 8.56 -3.87
C ALA A 108 -26.49 9.27 -4.15
N ASP A 109 -27.53 8.53 -4.56
CA ASP A 109 -28.87 9.09 -4.70
C ASP A 109 -29.58 9.20 -3.34
N PHE A 110 -29.35 10.31 -2.62
CA PHE A 110 -30.03 10.59 -1.35
C PHE A 110 -31.56 10.64 -1.43
N SER A 111 -32.12 10.89 -2.62
CA SER A 111 -33.57 11.01 -2.80
C SER A 111 -34.24 9.67 -3.07
N ASN A 112 -33.47 8.69 -3.54
CA ASN A 112 -33.93 7.35 -3.90
C ASN A 112 -32.80 6.32 -3.79
N GLN A 113 -32.27 6.10 -2.58
CA GLN A 113 -31.31 5.02 -2.35
C GLN A 113 -31.98 3.68 -2.62
N ASP A 114 -31.40 2.90 -3.53
CA ASP A 114 -31.91 1.59 -3.91
C ASP A 114 -30.76 0.59 -4.18
N SER A 115 -31.12 -0.61 -4.62
CA SER A 115 -30.15 -1.70 -4.87
C SER A 115 -29.51 -1.65 -6.26
N ASP A 116 -29.77 -0.62 -7.06
CA ASP A 116 -29.22 -0.47 -8.41
C ASP A 116 -27.99 0.45 -8.39
N PRO A 117 -26.76 -0.10 -8.48
CA PRO A 117 -25.55 0.70 -8.44
C PRO A 117 -25.21 1.36 -9.80
N THR A 118 -26.13 1.35 -10.77
CA THR A 118 -25.86 1.83 -12.12
C THR A 118 -25.33 3.27 -12.08
N PRO A 119 -24.19 3.55 -12.74
CA PRO A 119 -23.60 4.88 -12.69
C PRO A 119 -24.47 5.90 -13.42
N ASN A 120 -24.38 7.17 -13.02
CA ASN A 120 -25.06 8.24 -13.74
C ASN A 120 -24.42 8.48 -15.12
N THR A 121 -25.08 7.97 -16.15
CA THR A 121 -24.59 8.07 -17.54
C THR A 121 -24.68 9.46 -18.15
N THR A 122 -25.28 10.44 -17.46
CA THR A 122 -25.36 11.84 -17.94
C THR A 122 -24.07 12.61 -17.70
N SER A 123 -23.22 12.12 -16.80
CA SER A 123 -21.90 12.68 -16.47
C SER A 123 -20.81 11.89 -17.20
N PRO A 124 -20.12 12.48 -18.19
CA PRO A 124 -18.98 11.81 -18.83
C PRO A 124 -17.90 11.51 -17.79
N GLY A 125 -17.57 10.24 -17.62
CA GLY A 125 -16.52 9.80 -16.68
C GLY A 125 -17.01 8.96 -15.50
N ASN A 126 -18.33 8.81 -15.31
CA ASN A 126 -18.89 7.90 -14.30
C ASN A 126 -18.87 6.44 -14.80
N ASN A 127 -17.67 5.92 -15.00
CA ASN A 127 -17.42 4.53 -15.43
C ASN A 127 -16.23 3.90 -14.69
N HIS A 128 -15.68 4.61 -13.72
CA HIS A 128 -14.48 4.20 -13.01
C HIS A 128 -14.72 2.92 -12.20
N GLY A 129 -15.83 2.83 -11.47
CA GLY A 129 -16.20 1.61 -10.74
C GLY A 129 -16.44 0.41 -11.64
N THR A 130 -16.95 0.63 -12.86
CA THR A 130 -17.12 -0.43 -13.87
C THR A 130 -15.77 -0.97 -14.36
N TYR A 131 -14.78 -0.09 -14.55
CA TYR A 131 -13.42 -0.49 -14.89
C TYR A 131 -12.78 -1.32 -13.77
N CYS A 132 -12.87 -0.85 -12.54
CA CYS A 132 -12.35 -1.54 -11.37
C CYS A 132 -12.98 -2.93 -11.21
N ALA A 133 -14.31 -3.05 -11.37
CA ALA A 133 -15.00 -4.33 -11.32
C ALA A 133 -14.56 -5.29 -12.43
N ALA A 134 -14.33 -4.79 -13.65
CA ALA A 134 -13.89 -5.59 -14.78
C ALA A 134 -12.49 -6.17 -14.55
N ILE A 135 -11.57 -5.37 -14.02
CA ILE A 135 -10.20 -5.82 -13.67
C ILE A 135 -10.25 -7.00 -12.70
N MET A 136 -11.14 -6.94 -11.71
CA MET A 136 -11.33 -7.99 -10.74
C MET A 136 -12.00 -9.24 -11.32
N ALA A 137 -13.16 -9.07 -11.95
CA ALA A 137 -14.11 -10.18 -12.17
C ALA A 137 -14.84 -10.11 -13.52
N ALA A 138 -14.27 -9.48 -14.55
CA ALA A 138 -14.79 -9.63 -15.91
C ALA A 138 -14.86 -11.12 -16.31
N ALA A 139 -15.99 -11.51 -16.92
CA ALA A 139 -16.25 -12.88 -17.32
C ALA A 139 -15.29 -13.36 -18.41
N ALA A 140 -14.73 -14.55 -18.23
CA ALA A 140 -13.86 -15.18 -19.23
C ALA A 140 -14.66 -15.75 -20.42
N ASN A 141 -13.95 -15.95 -21.55
CA ASN A 141 -14.43 -16.74 -22.70
C ASN A 141 -15.76 -16.26 -23.33
N ASN A 142 -16.11 -14.99 -23.15
CA ASN A 142 -17.32 -14.40 -23.72
C ASN A 142 -17.09 -13.74 -25.10
N GLY A 143 -15.85 -13.69 -25.58
CA GLY A 143 -15.46 -13.07 -26.85
C GLY A 143 -15.54 -11.54 -26.87
N TYR A 144 -15.44 -10.88 -25.72
CA TYR A 144 -15.61 -9.43 -25.55
C TYR A 144 -14.57 -8.88 -24.57
N CYS A 145 -13.89 -7.79 -24.97
CA CYS A 145 -12.82 -7.12 -24.22
C CYS A 145 -11.72 -8.04 -23.65
N GLY A 146 -11.78 -8.37 -22.36
CA GLY A 146 -10.71 -9.03 -21.62
C GLY A 146 -11.22 -10.12 -20.68
N VAL A 147 -10.58 -10.23 -19.52
CA VAL A 147 -10.91 -11.19 -18.47
C VAL A 147 -10.45 -10.64 -17.13
N GLY A 148 -11.26 -10.80 -16.09
CA GLY A 148 -10.90 -10.42 -14.74
C GLY A 148 -9.88 -11.39 -14.14
N VAL A 149 -9.07 -10.92 -13.19
CA VAL A 149 -8.11 -11.79 -12.49
C VAL A 149 -8.82 -12.97 -11.82
N ALA A 150 -9.98 -12.71 -11.22
CA ALA A 150 -10.84 -13.65 -10.53
C ALA A 150 -12.16 -13.81 -11.32
N TYR A 151 -12.08 -14.30 -12.56
CA TYR A 151 -13.18 -14.34 -13.51
C TYR A 151 -14.36 -15.26 -13.14
N GLU A 152 -14.29 -16.04 -12.06
CA GLU A 152 -15.42 -16.78 -11.49
C GLU A 152 -15.86 -16.25 -10.10
N ALA A 153 -15.27 -15.15 -9.62
CA ALA A 153 -15.75 -14.45 -8.43
C ALA A 153 -17.07 -13.74 -8.70
N ARG A 154 -17.81 -13.46 -7.63
CA ARG A 154 -19.01 -12.63 -7.64
C ARG A 154 -18.61 -11.18 -7.40
N VAL A 155 -19.18 -10.22 -8.11
CA VAL A 155 -18.83 -8.80 -7.95
C VAL A 155 -20.07 -7.91 -7.90
N GLY A 156 -20.17 -7.06 -6.88
CA GLY A 156 -21.14 -5.97 -6.81
C GLY A 156 -20.46 -4.61 -6.75
N GLY A 157 -21.28 -3.56 -6.65
CA GLY A 157 -20.79 -2.18 -6.56
C GLY A 157 -21.62 -1.36 -5.60
N VAL A 158 -20.96 -0.51 -4.81
CA VAL A 158 -21.60 0.52 -4.02
C VAL A 158 -21.32 1.86 -4.67
N ARG A 159 -22.36 2.48 -5.24
CA ARG A 159 -22.28 3.82 -5.83
C ARG A 159 -22.24 4.85 -4.70
N LEU A 160 -21.14 5.58 -4.62
CA LEU A 160 -20.79 6.51 -3.55
C LEU A 160 -20.31 7.87 -4.10
N LEU A 161 -19.47 7.85 -5.13
CA LEU A 161 -18.63 8.99 -5.53
C LEU A 161 -19.32 10.03 -6.44
N GLU A 162 -20.57 10.39 -6.16
CA GLU A 162 -21.23 11.49 -6.87
C GLU A 162 -21.55 12.66 -5.95
N GLY A 163 -20.90 13.80 -6.21
CA GLY A 163 -21.06 15.00 -5.40
C GLY A 163 -20.27 14.94 -4.10
N GLY A 164 -20.78 15.62 -3.07
CA GLY A 164 -20.14 15.63 -1.75
C GLY A 164 -20.46 14.34 -0.99
N VAL A 165 -19.42 13.61 -0.58
CA VAL A 165 -19.54 12.39 0.20
C VAL A 165 -19.48 12.73 1.69
N THR A 166 -20.38 12.13 2.48
CA THR A 166 -20.44 12.31 3.94
C THR A 166 -19.80 11.13 4.67
N ASP A 167 -19.30 11.37 5.88
CA ASP A 167 -18.72 10.32 6.77
C ASP A 167 -19.70 9.14 6.99
N LEU A 168 -21.00 9.41 7.08
CA LEU A 168 -22.01 8.35 7.20
C LEU A 168 -22.11 7.50 5.93
N GLN A 169 -22.03 8.09 4.75
CA GLN A 169 -22.05 7.34 3.50
C GLN A 169 -20.79 6.49 3.34
N GLU A 170 -19.62 7.04 3.66
CA GLU A 170 -18.36 6.27 3.66
C GLU A 170 -18.44 5.08 4.61
N ALA A 171 -18.86 5.31 5.86
CA ALA A 171 -19.03 4.24 6.85
C ALA A 171 -20.04 3.18 6.39
N SER A 172 -21.13 3.60 5.77
CA SER A 172 -22.15 2.70 5.23
C SER A 172 -21.61 1.88 4.06
N ALA A 173 -20.83 2.50 3.16
CA ALA A 173 -20.22 1.83 2.02
C ALA A 173 -19.19 0.78 2.47
N LEU A 174 -18.31 1.15 3.41
CA LEU A 174 -17.26 0.29 3.95
C LEU A 174 -17.82 -0.99 4.62
N ASN A 175 -19.05 -0.97 5.13
CA ASN A 175 -19.67 -2.13 5.78
C ASN A 175 -20.94 -2.63 5.06
N TYR A 176 -21.22 -2.17 3.84
CA TYR A 176 -22.39 -2.63 3.11
C TYR A 176 -22.26 -4.12 2.80
N ALA A 177 -23.27 -4.90 3.19
CA ALA A 177 -23.29 -6.37 3.04
C ALA A 177 -22.05 -7.08 3.65
N LEU A 178 -21.56 -6.60 4.79
CA LEU A 178 -20.36 -7.11 5.48
C LEU A 178 -20.36 -8.62 5.79
N ASP A 179 -21.54 -9.22 5.90
CA ASP A 179 -21.72 -10.67 6.11
C ASP A 179 -21.52 -11.50 4.84
N LYS A 180 -21.52 -10.85 3.66
CA LYS A 180 -21.46 -11.48 2.33
C LYS A 180 -20.20 -11.12 1.54
N VAL A 181 -19.69 -9.89 1.70
CA VAL A 181 -18.52 -9.42 0.98
C VAL A 181 -17.25 -9.93 1.65
N ASP A 182 -16.34 -10.47 0.83
CA ASP A 182 -15.01 -10.87 1.29
C ASP A 182 -14.00 -9.74 1.14
N ILE A 183 -14.04 -9.05 -0.01
CA ILE A 183 -13.05 -8.03 -0.37
C ILE A 183 -13.76 -6.78 -0.88
N TYR A 184 -13.43 -5.65 -0.28
CA TYR A 184 -13.79 -4.31 -0.74
C TYR A 184 -12.60 -3.71 -1.47
N SER A 185 -12.83 -3.21 -2.68
CA SER A 185 -11.83 -2.46 -3.45
C SER A 185 -12.26 -1.00 -3.55
N ALA A 186 -11.35 -0.10 -3.22
CA ALA A 186 -11.57 1.33 -3.30
C ALA A 186 -10.32 2.04 -3.85
N SER A 187 -10.57 3.08 -4.63
CA SER A 187 -9.54 3.82 -5.35
C SER A 187 -9.79 5.33 -5.26
N TRP A 188 -10.18 5.77 -4.07
CA TRP A 188 -10.53 7.15 -3.72
C TRP A 188 -9.93 7.52 -2.37
N GLY A 189 -9.86 8.81 -2.10
CA GLY A 189 -9.30 9.38 -0.88
C GLY A 189 -9.34 10.90 -0.96
N PRO A 190 -8.56 11.59 -0.11
CA PRO A 190 -8.30 13.01 -0.29
C PRO A 190 -7.74 13.28 -1.68
N ARG A 191 -7.86 14.52 -2.14
CA ARG A 191 -7.29 14.90 -3.44
C ARG A 191 -5.76 14.91 -3.38
N ASP A 192 -5.16 14.18 -4.32
CA ASP A 192 -3.72 13.98 -4.55
C ASP A 192 -2.98 15.22 -5.13
N ASP A 193 -3.02 16.37 -4.43
CA ASP A 193 -2.38 17.61 -4.89
C ASP A 193 -1.11 17.99 -4.13
N GLY A 194 -0.61 17.12 -3.25
CA GLY A 194 0.58 17.41 -2.44
C GLY A 194 0.31 18.42 -1.33
N LEU A 195 -0.95 18.70 -0.99
CA LEU A 195 -1.36 19.70 0.02
C LEU A 195 -2.15 19.10 1.19
N ARG A 196 -3.05 18.16 0.90
CA ARG A 196 -4.03 17.66 1.89
C ARG A 196 -3.38 16.77 2.93
N VAL A 197 -4.04 16.74 4.08
CA VAL A 197 -3.79 15.82 5.20
C VAL A 197 -5.17 15.52 5.76
N GLU A 198 -5.76 14.45 5.26
CA GLU A 198 -7.17 14.11 5.48
C GLU A 198 -7.31 12.58 5.51
N GLY A 199 -8.30 12.08 6.24
CA GLY A 199 -8.50 10.65 6.44
C GLY A 199 -9.93 10.37 6.89
N PRO A 200 -10.26 9.10 7.18
CA PRO A 200 -11.60 8.74 7.61
C PRO A 200 -11.99 9.51 8.87
N SER A 201 -13.19 10.09 8.85
CA SER A 201 -13.80 10.66 10.04
C SER A 201 -14.29 9.54 10.98
N THR A 202 -14.91 9.91 12.10
CA THR A 202 -15.23 8.99 13.20
C THR A 202 -16.04 7.77 12.76
N LEU A 203 -17.03 7.93 11.88
CA LEU A 203 -17.87 6.81 11.45
C LEU A 203 -17.12 5.89 10.49
N ALA A 204 -16.43 6.45 9.49
CA ALA A 204 -15.65 5.67 8.54
C ALA A 204 -14.50 4.91 9.22
N ALA A 205 -13.83 5.53 10.19
CA ALA A 205 -12.78 4.87 10.98
C ALA A 205 -13.35 3.70 11.79
N ALA A 206 -14.51 3.89 12.45
CA ALA A 206 -15.20 2.82 13.17
C ALA A 206 -15.69 1.70 12.22
N ALA A 207 -16.05 2.03 10.98
CA ALA A 207 -16.45 1.05 9.97
C ALA A 207 -15.28 0.16 9.53
N PHE A 208 -14.07 0.70 9.38
CA PHE A 208 -12.88 -0.11 9.14
C PHE A 208 -12.65 -1.11 10.29
N GLU A 209 -12.63 -0.63 11.54
CA GLU A 209 -12.46 -1.49 12.73
C GLU A 209 -13.52 -2.58 12.81
N ARG A 210 -14.79 -2.22 12.58
CA ARG A 210 -15.89 -3.18 12.54
C ARG A 210 -15.70 -4.19 11.42
N GLY A 211 -15.29 -3.75 10.24
CA GLY A 211 -15.11 -4.63 9.09
C GLY A 211 -14.03 -5.69 9.29
N VAL A 212 -12.88 -5.32 9.84
CA VAL A 212 -11.80 -6.27 10.13
C VAL A 212 -12.09 -7.16 11.33
N ARG A 213 -13.00 -6.75 12.22
CA ARG A 213 -13.42 -7.53 13.40
C ARG A 213 -14.56 -8.51 13.12
N GLU A 214 -15.57 -8.08 12.38
CA GLU A 214 -16.85 -8.81 12.22
C GLU A 214 -17.01 -9.43 10.83
N GLY A 215 -16.40 -8.81 9.80
CA GLY A 215 -16.47 -9.26 8.43
C GLY A 215 -15.98 -10.69 8.25
N ARG A 216 -16.50 -11.38 7.22
CA ARG A 216 -16.12 -12.76 6.90
C ARG A 216 -16.20 -13.71 8.10
N LYS A 217 -17.26 -13.57 8.90
CA LYS A 217 -17.53 -14.37 10.12
C LYS A 217 -16.41 -14.27 11.17
N GLY A 218 -15.89 -13.05 11.36
CA GLY A 218 -14.82 -12.77 12.33
C GLY A 218 -13.40 -12.96 11.80
N LYS A 219 -13.22 -13.34 10.53
CA LYS A 219 -11.90 -13.37 9.87
C LYS A 219 -11.43 -11.98 9.44
N GLY A 220 -12.37 -11.04 9.33
CA GLY A 220 -12.16 -9.67 8.87
C GLY A 220 -12.27 -9.54 7.36
N ALA A 221 -13.00 -8.52 6.91
CA ALA A 221 -13.04 -8.14 5.51
C ALA A 221 -11.66 -7.64 5.04
N LEU A 222 -11.34 -7.88 3.76
CA LEU A 222 -10.15 -7.32 3.13
C LEU A 222 -10.50 -5.98 2.48
N TYR A 223 -9.85 -4.89 2.89
CA TYR A 223 -9.96 -3.60 2.23
C TYR A 223 -8.72 -3.37 1.39
N VAL A 224 -8.86 -3.30 0.06
CA VAL A 224 -7.77 -3.07 -0.88
C VAL A 224 -7.87 -1.66 -1.41
N TRP A 225 -6.79 -0.90 -1.28
CA TRP A 225 -6.78 0.54 -1.51
C TRP A 225 -5.68 0.96 -2.49
N ALA A 226 -5.97 1.94 -3.33
CA ALA A 226 -4.95 2.58 -4.15
C ALA A 226 -4.11 3.54 -3.27
N VAL A 227 -2.79 3.60 -3.49
CA VAL A 227 -1.91 4.53 -2.73
C VAL A 227 -2.03 6.00 -3.15
N GLY A 228 -2.83 6.33 -4.17
CA GLY A 228 -2.93 7.70 -4.72
C GLY A 228 -2.11 7.92 -6.00
N ASN A 229 -2.38 9.03 -6.69
CA ASN A 229 -1.82 9.40 -7.99
C ASN A 229 -1.04 10.73 -7.97
N GLY A 230 -0.72 11.24 -6.78
CA GLY A 230 -0.10 12.55 -6.52
C GLY A 230 1.42 12.61 -6.66
N GLY A 231 2.07 11.56 -7.17
CA GLY A 231 3.53 11.48 -7.25
C GLY A 231 4.21 12.67 -7.93
N SER A 232 3.62 13.19 -9.02
CA SER A 232 4.16 14.36 -9.72
C SER A 232 3.99 15.69 -8.97
N GLU A 233 3.12 15.72 -7.97
CA GLU A 233 2.92 16.86 -7.06
C GLU A 233 3.78 16.76 -5.79
N ASP A 234 4.66 15.75 -5.72
CA ASP A 234 5.44 15.37 -4.54
C ASP A 234 4.53 15.06 -3.33
N ASP A 235 3.38 14.41 -3.58
CA ASP A 235 2.52 13.95 -2.49
C ASP A 235 3.09 12.72 -1.75
N ASN A 236 2.48 12.37 -0.63
CA ASN A 236 2.87 11.25 0.20
C ASN A 236 1.63 10.57 0.79
N CYS A 237 1.46 9.27 0.52
CA CYS A 237 0.23 8.58 0.91
C CYS A 237 0.04 8.41 2.42
N ASN A 238 1.06 8.65 3.27
CA ASN A 238 0.87 8.74 4.73
C ASN A 238 0.06 9.97 5.15
N LEU A 239 -0.30 10.84 4.20
CA LEU A 239 -1.18 12.00 4.40
C LEU A 239 -2.60 11.77 3.87
N ASP A 240 -2.85 10.57 3.34
CA ASP A 240 -4.15 9.99 3.11
C ASP A 240 -4.42 8.93 4.19
N GLY A 241 -5.33 9.24 5.12
CA GLY A 241 -5.68 8.34 6.22
C GLY A 241 -6.45 7.08 5.80
N TYR A 242 -6.94 6.99 4.56
CA TYR A 242 -7.56 5.77 4.04
C TYR A 242 -6.49 4.79 3.58
N SER A 243 -5.60 5.22 2.68
CA SER A 243 -4.50 4.37 2.20
C SER A 243 -3.41 4.12 3.25
N SER A 244 -3.25 4.97 4.26
CA SER A 244 -2.28 4.70 5.34
C SER A 244 -2.83 3.88 6.51
N SER A 245 -4.13 3.60 6.54
CA SER A 245 -4.75 2.80 7.61
C SER A 245 -4.13 1.40 7.72
N ILE A 246 -3.95 0.90 8.94
CA ILE A 246 -3.50 -0.49 9.16
C ILE A 246 -4.50 -1.53 8.62
N TYR A 247 -5.77 -1.12 8.49
CA TYR A 247 -6.86 -1.97 8.04
C TYR A 247 -6.95 -2.08 6.52
N THR A 248 -6.21 -1.26 5.78
CA THR A 248 -6.19 -1.29 4.31
C THR A 248 -4.92 -1.95 3.79
N ILE A 249 -5.06 -2.61 2.65
CA ILE A 249 -3.99 -3.21 1.86
C ILE A 249 -3.71 -2.24 0.72
N SER A 250 -2.71 -1.38 0.92
CA SER A 250 -2.42 -0.29 0.00
C SER A 250 -1.44 -0.70 -1.08
N ILE A 251 -1.84 -0.45 -2.34
CA ILE A 251 -1.20 -0.99 -3.53
C ILE A 251 -0.72 0.12 -4.47
N SER A 252 0.58 0.11 -4.75
CA SER A 252 1.26 0.97 -5.73
C SER A 252 1.19 0.41 -7.15
N ALA A 253 1.52 1.23 -8.14
CA ALA A 253 1.53 0.83 -9.55
C ALA A 253 2.94 0.63 -10.12
N LEU A 254 3.06 -0.30 -11.06
CA LEU A 254 4.26 -0.57 -11.83
C LEU A 254 4.02 -0.43 -13.32
N THR A 255 5.06 0.05 -14.00
CA THR A 255 5.14 -0.02 -15.46
C THR A 255 5.32 -1.48 -15.91
N GLU A 256 5.12 -1.76 -17.19
CA GLU A 256 5.34 -3.09 -17.80
C GLU A 256 6.76 -3.67 -17.62
N THR A 257 7.75 -2.81 -17.35
CA THR A 257 9.15 -3.20 -17.08
C THR A 257 9.43 -3.31 -15.58
N GLY A 258 8.40 -3.15 -14.76
CA GLY A 258 8.44 -3.26 -13.31
C GLY A 258 9.00 -2.06 -12.57
N ARG A 259 9.10 -0.89 -13.20
CA ARG A 259 9.53 0.36 -12.56
C ARG A 259 8.34 1.11 -11.93
N SER A 260 8.59 2.03 -11.00
CA SER A 260 7.55 2.87 -10.41
C SER A 260 6.92 3.78 -11.47
N CYS A 261 5.64 4.06 -11.32
CA CYS A 261 4.92 4.98 -12.19
C CYS A 261 5.06 6.43 -11.70
N PHE A 262 5.05 7.40 -12.62
CA PHE A 262 5.20 8.83 -12.33
C PHE A 262 4.14 9.42 -11.39
N TYR A 263 3.02 8.71 -11.25
CA TYR A 263 1.90 9.10 -10.41
C TYR A 263 1.94 8.41 -9.04
N ASN A 264 2.82 7.42 -8.80
CA ASN A 264 2.90 6.77 -7.49
C ASN A 264 3.24 7.78 -6.40
N GLU A 265 2.56 7.67 -5.27
CA GLU A 265 2.92 8.41 -4.07
C GLU A 265 3.89 7.58 -3.22
N PRO A 266 5.09 8.09 -2.90
CA PRO A 266 6.02 7.41 -2.02
C PRO A 266 5.42 7.29 -0.62
N CYS A 267 5.40 6.07 -0.08
CA CYS A 267 4.69 5.82 1.15
C CYS A 267 5.21 4.64 1.97
N ALA A 268 5.36 4.84 3.28
CA ALA A 268 5.83 3.81 4.19
C ALA A 268 4.73 2.82 4.62
N SER A 269 3.46 3.12 4.34
CA SER A 269 2.31 2.24 4.54
C SER A 269 1.95 1.41 3.30
N SER A 270 2.53 1.69 2.14
CA SER A 270 2.31 0.88 0.93
C SER A 270 2.84 -0.54 1.15
N LEU A 271 1.98 -1.54 0.92
CA LEU A 271 2.33 -2.94 1.19
C LEU A 271 2.99 -3.60 -0.01
N ALA A 272 2.47 -3.35 -1.22
CA ALA A 272 2.97 -3.99 -2.44
C ALA A 272 2.57 -3.20 -3.68
N SER A 273 2.92 -3.73 -4.86
CA SER A 273 2.63 -3.12 -6.16
C SER A 273 2.12 -4.10 -7.19
N THR A 274 1.44 -3.59 -8.22
CA THR A 274 1.00 -4.39 -9.38
C THR A 274 1.24 -3.71 -10.73
N TYR A 275 1.30 -4.50 -11.81
CA TYR A 275 1.63 -4.01 -13.15
C TYR A 275 0.40 -3.44 -13.88
N VAL A 276 0.32 -2.12 -14.01
CA VAL A 276 -0.84 -1.42 -14.60
C VAL A 276 -0.50 -0.39 -15.68
N GLY A 277 0.78 -0.19 -15.95
CA GLY A 277 1.24 0.69 -17.03
C GLY A 277 1.45 2.13 -16.60
N GLY A 278 1.79 2.99 -17.56
CA GLY A 278 2.32 4.33 -17.30
C GLY A 278 3.85 4.41 -17.44
N PHE A 279 4.46 5.54 -17.12
CA PHE A 279 5.90 5.73 -17.33
C PHE A 279 6.63 6.04 -16.02
N HIS A 280 7.89 5.63 -15.97
CA HIS A 280 8.79 5.99 -14.88
C HIS A 280 9.51 7.30 -15.21
N ILE A 281 9.60 8.20 -14.22
CA ILE A 281 10.42 9.41 -14.35
C ILE A 281 11.83 9.06 -13.92
N VAL A 282 12.77 9.17 -14.85
CA VAL A 282 14.21 9.10 -14.54
C VAL A 282 14.70 10.52 -14.28
N PRO A 283 15.18 10.84 -13.06
CA PRO A 283 15.84 12.12 -12.81
C PRO A 283 16.97 12.32 -13.83
N ASP A 284 17.04 13.52 -14.42
CA ASP A 284 18.07 13.95 -15.39
C ASP A 284 18.07 13.31 -16.80
N LYS A 285 17.10 12.45 -17.14
CA LYS A 285 16.95 11.96 -18.53
C LYS A 285 15.62 12.41 -19.14
N VAL A 286 15.70 13.13 -20.26
CA VAL A 286 14.55 13.58 -21.08
C VAL A 286 13.78 12.39 -21.70
N ALA A 287 14.29 11.17 -21.59
CA ALA A 287 13.64 9.97 -22.10
C ALA A 287 12.51 9.50 -21.16
N ARG A 288 11.29 9.98 -21.42
CA ARG A 288 10.06 9.35 -20.90
C ARG A 288 9.85 8.05 -21.67
N HIS A 289 10.20 6.90 -21.08
CA HIS A 289 9.75 5.63 -21.64
C HIS A 289 8.26 5.48 -21.34
N ARG A 290 7.42 5.94 -22.27
CA ARG A 290 5.97 5.73 -22.19
C ARG A 290 5.70 4.24 -22.33
N SER A 291 5.07 3.66 -21.30
CA SER A 291 4.53 2.31 -21.38
C SER A 291 3.66 2.16 -22.62
N THR A 292 3.80 1.00 -23.23
CA THR A 292 3.01 0.59 -24.40
C THR A 292 1.86 -0.33 -24.00
N THR A 293 1.81 -0.75 -22.72
CA THR A 293 0.85 -1.71 -22.17
C THR A 293 0.13 -1.11 -20.96
N ASN A 294 -1.14 -0.76 -21.13
CA ASN A 294 -2.05 -0.32 -20.07
C ASN A 294 -3.16 -1.36 -19.86
N ILE A 295 -3.99 -1.16 -18.84
CA ILE A 295 -5.11 -2.05 -18.54
C ILE A 295 -6.22 -1.88 -19.58
N VAL A 296 -6.78 -3.02 -19.98
CA VAL A 296 -7.93 -3.13 -20.88
C VAL A 296 -9.21 -3.23 -20.05
N VAL A 297 -10.19 -2.37 -20.32
CA VAL A 297 -11.45 -2.29 -19.56
C VAL A 297 -12.64 -2.03 -20.50
N PRO A 298 -13.87 -2.43 -20.12
CA PRO A 298 -15.04 -2.23 -20.95
C PRO A 298 -15.61 -0.83 -20.77
N GLU A 299 -15.92 -0.16 -21.87
CA GLU A 299 -16.65 1.10 -21.88
C GLU A 299 -18.17 0.88 -21.78
N LEU A 300 -18.89 1.92 -21.38
CA LEU A 300 -20.35 1.87 -21.27
C LEU A 300 -21.05 1.81 -22.65
N ASP A 301 -20.37 2.23 -23.71
CA ASP A 301 -20.88 2.27 -25.08
C ASP A 301 -20.66 0.95 -25.85
N GLY A 302 -20.09 -0.07 -25.19
CA GLY A 302 -19.82 -1.37 -25.80
C GLY A 302 -18.45 -1.51 -26.47
N HIS A 303 -17.57 -0.51 -26.39
CA HIS A 303 -16.17 -0.64 -26.82
C HIS A 303 -15.26 -1.09 -25.67
N CYS A 304 -14.01 -1.38 -25.98
CA CYS A 304 -12.97 -1.71 -25.00
C CYS A 304 -11.89 -0.63 -25.04
N ARG A 305 -11.59 -0.03 -23.89
CA ARG A 305 -10.48 0.90 -23.72
C ARG A 305 -9.23 0.12 -23.36
N SER A 306 -8.09 0.41 -24.00
CA SER A 306 -6.79 -0.21 -23.72
C SER A 306 -5.77 0.78 -23.14
N SER A 307 -6.25 1.83 -22.47
CA SER A 307 -5.46 2.95 -21.95
C SER A 307 -5.76 3.28 -20.50
N PHE A 308 -6.47 2.41 -19.77
CA PHE A 308 -6.73 2.63 -18.36
C PHE A 308 -5.46 2.37 -17.53
N GLN A 309 -5.09 3.32 -16.69
CA GLN A 309 -3.86 3.31 -15.88
C GLN A 309 -4.11 4.15 -14.62
N GLY A 310 -3.14 4.14 -13.69
CA GLY A 310 -3.26 4.78 -12.38
C GLY A 310 -3.23 3.74 -11.27
N THR A 311 -2.95 4.16 -10.04
CA THR A 311 -3.04 3.27 -8.87
C THR A 311 -4.47 2.77 -8.65
N SER A 312 -5.46 3.46 -9.20
CA SER A 312 -6.85 3.03 -9.26
C SER A 312 -7.08 1.74 -10.07
N ALA A 313 -6.17 1.39 -10.97
CA ALA A 313 -6.16 0.08 -11.63
C ALA A 313 -5.39 -0.98 -10.84
N ALA A 314 -4.47 -0.55 -9.95
CA ALA A 314 -3.57 -1.43 -9.22
C ALA A 314 -4.28 -2.12 -8.05
N ALA A 315 -5.11 -1.36 -7.30
CA ALA A 315 -5.94 -1.87 -6.23
C ALA A 315 -6.91 -2.99 -6.67
N PRO A 316 -7.77 -2.83 -7.70
CA PRO A 316 -8.64 -3.91 -8.16
C PRO A 316 -7.86 -5.11 -8.71
N LEU A 317 -6.69 -4.90 -9.33
CA LEU A 317 -5.86 -6.00 -9.78
C LEU A 317 -5.36 -6.85 -8.59
N ALA A 318 -4.93 -6.20 -7.51
CA ALA A 318 -4.56 -6.87 -6.27
C ALA A 318 -5.75 -7.54 -5.56
N ALA A 319 -6.92 -6.89 -5.53
CA ALA A 319 -8.15 -7.48 -4.98
C ALA A 319 -8.55 -8.76 -5.73
N GLY A 320 -8.40 -8.79 -7.06
CA GLY A 320 -8.57 -10.00 -7.85
C GLY A 320 -7.58 -11.10 -7.49
N VAL A 321 -6.30 -10.78 -7.29
CA VAL A 321 -5.29 -11.78 -6.83
C VAL A 321 -5.65 -12.31 -5.44
N LEU A 322 -6.07 -11.44 -4.52
CA LEU A 322 -6.51 -11.82 -3.18
C LEU A 322 -7.76 -12.71 -3.22
N ALA A 323 -8.64 -12.56 -4.21
CA ALA A 323 -9.76 -13.48 -4.41
C ALA A 323 -9.29 -14.89 -4.79
N LEU A 324 -8.24 -15.01 -5.61
CA LEU A 324 -7.62 -16.32 -5.90
C LEU A 324 -7.02 -16.93 -4.63
N VAL A 325 -6.38 -16.11 -3.80
CA VAL A 325 -5.82 -16.51 -2.50
C VAL A 325 -6.90 -16.98 -1.53
N LEU A 326 -8.00 -16.24 -1.39
CA LEU A 326 -9.12 -16.62 -0.51
C LEU A 326 -9.87 -17.86 -1.00
N GLN A 327 -9.91 -18.11 -2.31
CA GLN A 327 -10.44 -19.38 -2.82
C GLN A 327 -9.55 -20.55 -2.41
N ALA A 328 -8.21 -20.36 -2.46
CA ALA A 328 -7.25 -21.39 -2.08
C ALA A 328 -7.24 -21.67 -0.57
N ASN A 329 -7.43 -20.63 0.25
CA ASN A 329 -7.58 -20.76 1.69
C ASN A 329 -8.63 -19.76 2.23
N PRO A 330 -9.88 -20.20 2.44
CA PRO A 330 -10.94 -19.32 2.94
C PRO A 330 -10.82 -19.00 4.43
N ASP A 331 -9.90 -19.64 5.16
CA ASP A 331 -9.70 -19.45 6.60
C ASP A 331 -8.74 -18.33 6.97
N LEU A 332 -8.06 -17.75 5.98
CA LEU A 332 -7.18 -16.58 6.16
C LEU A 332 -7.95 -15.40 6.78
N THR A 333 -7.35 -14.81 7.80
CA THR A 333 -7.79 -13.52 8.35
C THR A 333 -7.29 -12.35 7.51
N TRP A 334 -7.79 -11.15 7.80
CA TRP A 334 -7.31 -9.92 7.15
C TRP A 334 -5.81 -9.68 7.34
N ARG A 335 -5.26 -10.05 8.50
CA ARG A 335 -3.82 -9.98 8.78
C ARG A 335 -3.04 -11.04 8.02
N ASP A 336 -3.56 -12.27 7.95
CA ASP A 336 -2.91 -13.35 7.20
C ASP A 336 -2.72 -13.00 5.71
N ALA A 337 -3.71 -12.34 5.11
CA ALA A 337 -3.60 -11.85 3.74
C ALA A 337 -2.45 -10.83 3.58
N GLN A 338 -2.27 -9.91 4.54
CA GLN A 338 -1.14 -8.97 4.53
C GLN A 338 0.20 -9.69 4.72
N HIS A 339 0.30 -10.64 5.66
CA HIS A 339 1.50 -11.47 5.84
C HIS A 339 1.89 -12.22 4.57
N ILE A 340 0.92 -12.85 3.89
CA ILE A 340 1.18 -13.55 2.63
C ILE A 340 1.73 -12.57 1.58
N ILE A 341 1.18 -11.36 1.46
CA ILE A 341 1.72 -10.34 0.55
C ILE A 341 3.18 -10.04 0.90
N VAL A 342 3.47 -9.71 2.16
CA VAL A 342 4.81 -9.33 2.62
C VAL A 342 5.85 -10.42 2.34
N HIS A 343 5.51 -11.69 2.58
CA HIS A 343 6.43 -12.81 2.42
C HIS A 343 6.58 -13.32 0.98
N THR A 344 5.70 -12.92 0.06
CA THR A 344 5.71 -13.44 -1.32
C THR A 344 5.92 -12.37 -2.38
N ALA A 345 5.78 -11.08 -2.03
CA ALA A 345 6.10 -9.98 -2.92
C ALA A 345 7.57 -10.06 -3.35
N SER A 346 7.82 -9.75 -4.62
CA SER A 346 9.15 -9.86 -5.20
C SER A 346 9.65 -8.51 -5.70
N LYS A 347 10.96 -8.28 -5.55
CA LYS A 347 11.63 -7.09 -6.07
C LYS A 347 11.52 -7.07 -7.62
N PRO A 348 10.77 -6.13 -8.23
CA PRO A 348 10.50 -6.17 -9.67
C PRO A 348 11.66 -5.65 -10.53
N ASN A 349 12.56 -4.88 -9.94
CA ASN A 349 13.70 -4.21 -10.58
C ASN A 349 14.80 -3.91 -9.55
N ASP A 350 15.99 -3.50 -10.01
CA ASP A 350 17.12 -3.07 -9.17
C ASP A 350 17.28 -1.55 -9.04
N ASP A 351 16.18 -0.81 -8.95
CA ASP A 351 16.21 0.64 -8.73
C ASP A 351 16.91 1.00 -7.40
N THR A 352 17.35 2.25 -7.29
CA THR A 352 17.92 2.76 -6.04
C THR A 352 16.82 3.02 -5.02
N GLY A 353 17.06 2.74 -3.74
CA GLY A 353 16.08 2.97 -2.66
C GLY A 353 15.48 1.70 -2.07
N TRP A 354 15.86 0.52 -2.58
CA TRP A 354 15.59 -0.74 -1.89
C TRP A 354 16.43 -0.85 -0.63
N HIS A 355 15.76 -1.16 0.47
CA HIS A 355 16.35 -1.47 1.76
C HIS A 355 15.99 -2.90 2.16
N THR A 356 16.73 -3.45 3.12
CA THR A 356 16.38 -4.73 3.76
C THR A 356 16.25 -4.45 5.23
N ASN A 357 15.11 -4.82 5.80
CA ASN A 357 14.85 -4.66 7.22
C ASN A 357 15.61 -5.73 8.02
N ALA A 358 15.56 -5.66 9.36
CA ALA A 358 16.33 -6.57 10.20
C ALA A 358 15.79 -8.02 10.21
N ALA A 359 14.56 -8.23 9.74
CA ALA A 359 13.97 -9.55 9.52
C ALA A 359 14.34 -10.15 8.14
N GLY A 360 15.10 -9.42 7.31
CA GLY A 360 15.52 -9.88 5.99
C GLY A 360 14.52 -9.60 4.87
N LEU A 361 13.47 -8.81 5.12
CA LEU A 361 12.47 -8.44 4.13
C LEU A 361 12.90 -7.18 3.38
N HIS A 362 12.77 -7.21 2.05
CA HIS A 362 13.05 -6.06 1.21
C HIS A 362 11.87 -5.09 1.22
N TYR A 363 12.15 -3.79 1.29
CA TYR A 363 11.12 -2.77 1.16
C TYR A 363 11.63 -1.55 0.39
N HIS A 364 10.69 -0.81 -0.18
CA HIS A 364 10.97 0.46 -0.84
C HIS A 364 9.72 1.34 -0.81
N LEU A 365 9.95 2.65 -0.58
CA LEU A 365 8.89 3.66 -0.47
C LEU A 365 7.90 3.73 -1.65
N GLU A 366 8.34 3.44 -2.89
CA GLU A 366 7.51 3.47 -4.11
C GLU A 366 6.85 2.12 -4.42
N TYR A 367 7.36 1.03 -3.84
CA TYR A 367 7.03 -0.34 -4.24
C TYR A 367 6.40 -1.19 -3.13
N GLY A 368 6.42 -0.71 -1.89
CA GLY A 368 6.18 -1.54 -0.70
C GLY A 368 7.21 -2.66 -0.59
N PHE A 369 6.76 -3.87 -0.30
CA PHE A 369 7.60 -5.08 -0.33
C PHE A 369 7.91 -5.60 -1.74
N GLY A 370 7.23 -5.06 -2.77
CA GLY A 370 7.49 -5.38 -4.18
C GLY A 370 6.24 -5.74 -4.97
N ALA A 371 6.46 -6.34 -6.14
CA ALA A 371 5.38 -6.78 -7.02
C ALA A 371 4.69 -8.03 -6.47
N LEU A 372 3.36 -8.04 -6.51
CA LEU A 372 2.57 -9.24 -6.22
C LEU A 372 2.90 -10.36 -7.21
N ASP A 373 2.94 -11.59 -6.70
CA ASP A 373 3.10 -12.82 -7.46
C ASP A 373 1.96 -13.78 -7.07
N ALA A 374 0.94 -13.88 -7.93
CA ALA A 374 -0.26 -14.64 -7.64
C ALA A 374 0.04 -16.13 -7.40
N LEU A 375 1.01 -16.71 -8.11
CA LEU A 375 1.41 -18.11 -7.93
C LEU A 375 2.04 -18.33 -6.56
N SER A 376 2.98 -17.47 -6.18
CA SER A 376 3.65 -17.54 -4.88
C SER A 376 2.67 -17.30 -3.73
N MET A 377 1.76 -16.34 -3.87
CA MET A 377 0.72 -16.05 -2.89
C MET A 377 -0.23 -17.24 -2.70
N VAL A 378 -0.79 -17.78 -3.78
CA VAL A 378 -1.73 -18.92 -3.72
C VAL A 378 -1.05 -20.19 -3.20
N THR A 379 0.18 -20.46 -3.64
CA THR A 379 0.94 -21.63 -3.16
C THR A 379 1.21 -21.54 -1.66
N THR A 380 1.55 -20.34 -1.17
CA THR A 380 1.77 -20.07 0.25
C THR A 380 0.47 -20.21 1.05
N ALA A 381 -0.64 -19.71 0.51
CA ALA A 381 -1.95 -19.75 1.16
C ALA A 381 -2.45 -21.17 1.46
N VAL A 382 -2.25 -22.14 0.57
CA VAL A 382 -2.72 -23.53 0.72
C VAL A 382 -2.17 -24.20 2.00
N GLY A 383 -0.96 -23.84 2.42
CA GLY A 383 -0.31 -24.37 3.63
C GLY A 383 -0.22 -23.37 4.78
N TRP A 384 -0.84 -22.19 4.66
CA TRP A 384 -0.69 -21.12 5.63
C TRP A 384 -1.33 -21.48 6.97
N THR A 385 -0.60 -21.22 8.04
CA THR A 385 -1.12 -21.29 9.41
C THR A 385 -1.40 -19.88 9.90
N ASN A 386 -2.64 -19.62 10.31
CA ASN A 386 -3.04 -18.28 10.71
C ASN A 386 -2.16 -17.74 11.85
N VAL A 387 -1.79 -16.47 11.74
CA VAL A 387 -0.99 -15.78 12.75
C VAL A 387 -1.76 -15.67 14.08
N PRO A 388 -1.06 -15.63 15.22
CA PRO A 388 -1.70 -15.44 16.52
C PRO A 388 -2.51 -14.14 16.60
N LYS A 389 -3.36 -14.03 17.64
CA LYS A 389 -4.15 -12.83 17.91
C LYS A 389 -3.24 -11.59 17.99
N GLN A 390 -3.66 -10.52 17.33
CA GLN A 390 -2.95 -9.25 17.33
C GLN A 390 -2.82 -8.68 18.75
N ARG A 391 -1.66 -8.11 19.02
CA ARG A 391 -1.35 -7.29 20.19
C ARG A 391 -1.09 -5.86 19.75
N MET A 392 -1.38 -4.93 20.66
CA MET A 392 -1.15 -3.51 20.50
C MET A 392 -0.38 -3.00 21.73
N VAL A 393 0.71 -2.28 21.50
CA VAL A 393 1.51 -1.63 22.55
C VAL A 393 1.66 -0.15 22.24
N VAL A 394 1.25 0.71 23.18
CA VAL A 394 1.36 2.18 23.04
C VAL A 394 2.46 2.70 23.96
N VAL A 395 3.37 3.51 23.43
CA VAL A 395 4.49 4.11 24.15
C VAL A 395 4.55 5.61 23.88
N GLU A 396 4.27 6.41 24.91
CA GLU A 396 4.24 7.87 24.81
C GLU A 396 5.55 8.52 25.25
N ALA A 397 5.98 9.56 24.53
CA ALA A 397 7.13 10.36 24.89
C ALA A 397 6.79 11.34 26.03
N THR A 398 7.63 11.35 27.07
CA THR A 398 7.39 12.16 28.28
C THR A 398 8.14 13.50 28.29
N ALA A 399 9.17 13.66 27.46
CA ALA A 399 10.02 14.85 27.43
C ALA A 399 9.64 15.82 26.29
N LEU A 400 8.46 16.45 26.40
CA LEU A 400 7.89 17.38 25.41
C LEU A 400 7.42 18.68 26.07
N PRO A 401 7.36 19.82 25.35
CA PRO A 401 7.57 19.95 23.91
C PRO A 401 9.05 19.93 23.49
N LEU A 402 9.33 19.36 22.31
CA LEU A 402 10.65 19.44 21.67
C LEU A 402 10.64 20.55 20.62
N VAL A 403 11.55 21.52 20.77
CA VAL A 403 11.72 22.61 19.79
C VAL A 403 12.43 22.09 18.54
N LEU A 404 11.81 22.29 17.38
CA LEU A 404 12.40 22.01 16.06
C LEU A 404 13.08 23.28 15.56
N THR A 405 14.38 23.41 15.79
CA THR A 405 15.11 24.60 15.36
C THR A 405 15.19 24.72 13.84
N ARG A 406 15.36 25.93 13.33
CA ARG A 406 15.51 26.21 11.89
C ARG A 406 16.68 25.43 11.26
N ASN A 407 16.50 24.91 10.05
CA ASN A 407 17.51 24.17 9.27
C ASN A 407 18.26 23.13 10.11
N SER A 408 17.53 22.35 10.90
CA SER A 408 18.12 21.44 11.87
C SER A 408 17.50 20.05 11.80
N LYS A 409 18.26 19.09 12.33
CA LYS A 409 17.82 17.73 12.58
C LYS A 409 17.68 17.56 14.08
N SER A 410 16.53 17.06 14.51
CA SER A 410 16.22 16.73 15.90
C SER A 410 15.86 15.25 16.01
N ASN A 411 16.01 14.67 17.19
CA ASN A 411 15.59 13.30 17.46
C ASN A 411 14.82 13.20 18.78
N ILE A 412 13.85 12.28 18.82
CA ILE A 412 13.21 11.81 20.04
C ILE A 412 13.47 10.32 20.15
N THR A 413 14.01 9.88 21.28
CA THR A 413 14.28 8.46 21.54
C THR A 413 13.28 7.90 22.54
N LEU A 414 12.68 6.76 22.21
CA LEU A 414 11.83 5.98 23.10
C LEU A 414 12.50 4.65 23.40
N HIS A 415 12.54 4.26 24.67
CA HIS A 415 13.09 2.97 25.10
C HIS A 415 11.96 2.03 25.48
N ILE A 416 11.82 0.95 24.74
CA ILE A 416 10.87 -0.13 25.03
C ILE A 416 11.66 -1.28 25.64
N LEU A 417 11.43 -1.53 26.92
CA LEU A 417 12.14 -2.55 27.69
C LEU A 417 11.24 -3.76 27.91
N ARG A 418 11.84 -4.96 27.94
CA ARG A 418 11.12 -6.14 28.46
C ARG A 418 10.75 -5.91 29.91
N ASN A 419 9.52 -6.26 30.27
CA ASN A 419 9.07 -6.30 31.65
C ASN A 419 8.86 -7.75 32.09
N SER A 420 8.72 -7.97 33.41
CA SER A 420 8.60 -9.30 33.99
C SER A 420 7.34 -10.08 33.57
N SER A 421 6.36 -9.40 32.98
CA SER A 421 5.10 -9.98 32.50
C SER A 421 5.06 -10.13 30.97
N ASN A 422 6.12 -9.77 30.24
CA ASN A 422 6.17 -9.70 28.77
C ASN A 422 4.97 -8.96 28.12
N THR A 423 4.30 -8.07 28.85
CA THR A 423 3.07 -7.41 28.36
C THR A 423 3.34 -6.41 27.25
N PHE A 424 4.59 -5.96 27.10
CA PHE A 424 5.02 -5.03 26.06
C PHE A 424 5.78 -5.72 24.90
N GLU A 425 5.92 -7.05 24.94
CA GLU A 425 6.70 -7.77 23.93
C GLU A 425 5.84 -8.11 22.71
N ILE A 426 6.30 -7.60 21.56
CA ILE A 426 5.89 -7.99 20.22
C ILE A 426 7.19 -8.48 19.55
N ASP A 427 7.28 -9.78 19.30
CA ASP A 427 8.47 -10.38 18.69
C ASP A 427 8.41 -10.34 17.15
N HIS A 428 7.19 -10.28 16.60
CA HIS A 428 6.92 -10.08 15.17
C HIS A 428 6.01 -8.86 14.99
N LEU A 429 6.60 -7.73 14.61
CA LEU A 429 5.89 -6.51 14.24
C LEU A 429 5.09 -6.71 12.95
N GLU A 430 3.96 -6.00 12.86
CA GLU A 430 3.14 -5.87 11.65
C GLU A 430 3.12 -4.41 11.22
N HIS A 431 2.38 -3.57 11.96
CA HIS A 431 2.26 -2.14 11.70
C HIS A 431 2.91 -1.34 12.83
N VAL A 432 3.58 -0.25 12.46
CA VAL A 432 4.08 0.74 13.42
C VAL A 432 3.47 2.10 13.09
N VAL A 433 2.76 2.68 14.05
CA VAL A 433 2.08 3.98 13.91
C VAL A 433 2.78 5.02 14.76
N VAL A 434 3.19 6.11 14.14
CA VAL A 434 3.75 7.30 14.77
C VAL A 434 2.65 8.35 14.83
N THR A 435 2.10 8.60 16.01
CA THR A 435 1.10 9.65 16.17
C THR A 435 1.73 10.93 16.70
N LEU A 436 1.51 12.04 15.99
CA LEU A 436 2.18 13.31 16.26
C LEU A 436 1.20 14.49 16.36
N THR A 437 1.41 15.33 17.38
CA THR A 437 1.00 16.74 17.33
C THR A 437 2.25 17.59 17.18
N LEU A 438 2.39 18.23 16.01
CA LEU A 438 3.55 19.02 15.61
C LEU A 438 3.10 20.36 15.05
N LYS A 439 3.52 21.47 15.66
CA LYS A 439 3.23 22.83 15.17
C LYS A 439 4.36 23.32 14.28
N HIS A 440 4.03 23.74 13.06
CA HIS A 440 4.97 24.33 12.12
C HIS A 440 4.24 25.18 11.07
N GLU A 441 4.76 26.36 10.72
CA GLU A 441 4.09 27.25 9.74
C GLU A 441 4.41 26.93 8.27
N GLU A 442 5.31 25.98 8.01
CA GLU A 442 5.63 25.49 6.66
C GLU A 442 5.67 23.96 6.65
N ARG A 443 4.51 23.32 6.69
CA ARG A 443 4.40 21.86 6.89
C ARG A 443 5.15 21.04 5.85
N GLY A 444 5.10 21.41 4.56
CA GLY A 444 5.79 20.70 3.48
C GLY A 444 7.32 20.75 3.51
N LYS A 445 7.91 21.56 4.41
CA LYS A 445 9.36 21.62 4.65
C LYS A 445 9.86 20.60 5.68
N LEU A 446 8.96 19.83 6.27
CA LEU A 446 9.30 18.78 7.23
C LEU A 446 9.60 17.48 6.50
N GLU A 447 10.52 16.70 7.06
CA GLU A 447 10.85 15.36 6.62
C GLU A 447 11.08 14.50 7.87
N LEU A 448 10.42 13.34 7.94
CA LEU A 448 10.39 12.51 9.15
C LEU A 448 10.84 11.08 8.84
N PHE A 449 11.64 10.52 9.76
CA PHE A 449 12.07 9.12 9.72
C PHE A 449 11.83 8.46 11.06
N LEU A 450 11.45 7.18 11.02
CA LEU A 450 11.46 6.30 12.19
C LEU A 450 12.59 5.29 12.05
N ILE A 451 13.34 5.06 13.12
CA ILE A 451 14.41 4.07 13.18
C ILE A 451 14.06 3.03 14.25
N SER A 452 14.04 1.76 13.87
CA SER A 452 13.79 0.64 14.79
C SER A 452 15.01 0.32 15.66
N PRO A 453 14.85 -0.42 16.77
CA PRO A 453 15.95 -0.87 17.61
C PRO A 453 17.04 -1.64 16.86
N SER A 454 16.63 -2.34 15.80
CA SER A 454 17.52 -3.15 14.96
C SER A 454 18.22 -2.34 13.85
N GLY A 455 17.94 -1.03 13.73
CA GLY A 455 18.60 -0.12 12.81
C GLY A 455 17.89 0.09 11.47
N THR A 456 16.73 -0.54 11.25
CA THR A 456 15.92 -0.30 10.05
C THR A 456 15.41 1.14 10.07
N THR A 457 15.47 1.81 8.92
CA THR A 457 15.05 3.22 8.80
C THR A 457 13.89 3.32 7.81
N SER A 458 12.78 3.91 8.26
CA SER A 458 11.59 4.15 7.46
C SER A 458 11.34 5.65 7.31
N GLN A 459 11.27 6.16 6.08
CA GLN A 459 10.87 7.53 5.81
C GLN A 459 9.34 7.63 5.84
N ILE A 460 8.79 8.18 6.91
CA ILE A 460 7.34 8.22 7.12
C ILE A 460 6.69 9.50 6.56
N LEU A 461 7.49 10.55 6.33
CA LEU A 461 7.06 11.77 5.66
C LEU A 461 8.17 12.29 4.75
N THR A 462 7.87 12.42 3.46
CA THR A 462 8.70 13.14 2.48
C THR A 462 8.38 14.64 2.50
N ARG A 463 9.31 15.46 2.01
CA ARG A 463 9.02 16.88 1.76
C ARG A 463 7.99 17.01 0.65
N ARG A 464 7.07 17.96 0.80
CA ARG A 464 6.04 18.26 -0.21
C ARG A 464 6.18 19.69 -0.67
N LYS A 465 6.52 19.88 -1.96
CA LYS A 465 6.82 21.21 -2.52
C LYS A 465 5.64 22.17 -2.47
N ASN A 466 4.43 21.64 -2.60
CA ASN A 466 3.20 22.42 -2.68
C ASN A 466 2.67 22.78 -1.27
N ASP A 467 2.92 21.94 -0.25
CA ASP A 467 2.35 22.09 1.09
C ASP A 467 2.95 23.25 1.88
N SER A 468 2.22 24.38 1.88
CA SER A 468 2.52 25.58 2.67
C SER A 468 1.57 25.77 3.85
N ALA A 469 0.85 24.72 4.27
CA ALA A 469 -0.09 24.81 5.36
C ALA A 469 0.62 25.16 6.69
N LYS A 470 -0.03 26.03 7.47
CA LYS A 470 0.47 26.50 8.78
C LYS A 470 -0.05 25.71 9.97
N SER A 471 -0.91 24.73 9.71
CA SER A 471 -1.57 23.93 10.73
C SER A 471 -0.65 22.91 11.39
N GLY A 472 0.47 22.55 10.74
CA GLY A 472 1.28 21.40 11.15
C GLY A 472 0.45 20.11 11.14
N PHE A 473 0.67 19.26 12.15
CA PHE A 473 -0.05 18.00 12.36
C PHE A 473 -0.72 18.02 13.73
N LEU A 474 -1.96 17.54 13.80
CA LEU A 474 -2.72 17.44 15.05
C LEU A 474 -3.17 15.98 15.21
N ASN A 475 -2.55 15.27 16.16
CA ASN A 475 -2.77 13.83 16.38
C ASN A 475 -2.84 13.04 15.06
N TRP A 476 -1.92 13.32 14.14
CA TRP A 476 -1.87 12.64 12.84
C TRP A 476 -1.08 11.36 12.96
N ASP A 477 -1.62 10.28 12.39
CA ASP A 477 -1.02 8.96 12.36
C ASP A 477 -0.20 8.78 11.08
N PHE A 478 1.10 8.59 11.23
CA PHE A 478 1.96 8.12 10.16
C PHE A 478 2.20 6.63 10.33
N VAL A 479 1.91 5.84 9.30
CA VAL A 479 2.01 4.38 9.38
C VAL A 479 3.24 3.89 8.63
N SER A 480 3.87 2.86 9.17
CA SER A 480 4.92 2.12 8.47
C SER A 480 4.76 0.62 8.61
N VAL A 481 4.90 -0.06 7.48
CA VAL A 481 4.99 -1.53 7.38
C VAL A 481 6.43 -2.02 7.20
N HIS A 482 7.42 -1.13 7.08
CA HIS A 482 8.81 -1.51 6.78
C HIS A 482 9.51 -2.33 7.89
N PHE A 483 8.95 -2.33 9.11
CA PHE A 483 9.48 -3.04 10.26
C PHE A 483 8.85 -4.42 10.46
N TRP A 484 8.07 -4.91 9.47
CA TRP A 484 7.40 -6.20 9.54
C TRP A 484 8.36 -7.32 9.95
N ASP A 485 7.90 -8.19 10.84
CA ASP A 485 8.63 -9.28 11.51
C ASP A 485 9.82 -8.89 12.39
N GLU A 486 10.13 -7.60 12.56
CA GLU A 486 11.14 -7.20 13.54
C GLU A 486 10.64 -7.32 14.97
N ASN A 487 11.58 -7.49 15.91
CA ASN A 487 11.30 -7.41 17.33
C ASN A 487 11.14 -5.94 17.79
N SER A 488 10.15 -5.68 18.64
CA SER A 488 9.84 -4.32 19.09
C SER A 488 10.75 -3.76 20.20
N ILE A 489 11.52 -4.61 20.87
CA ILE A 489 12.27 -4.24 22.09
C ILE A 489 13.54 -3.47 21.75
N GLY A 490 13.74 -2.36 22.46
CA GLY A 490 14.95 -1.55 22.42
C GLY A 490 14.65 -0.08 22.16
N SER A 491 15.60 0.61 21.52
CA SER A 491 15.56 2.06 21.32
C SER A 491 14.98 2.42 19.97
N TRP A 492 13.79 3.02 19.97
CA TRP A 492 13.18 3.62 18.78
C TRP A 492 13.57 5.09 18.68
N GLN A 493 13.86 5.57 17.47
CA GLN A 493 14.21 6.97 17.25
C GLN A 493 13.30 7.59 16.19
N LEU A 494 12.56 8.63 16.57
CA LEU A 494 11.91 9.53 15.63
C LEU A 494 12.89 10.65 15.28
N VAL A 495 13.28 10.71 14.02
CA VAL A 495 14.14 11.76 13.48
C VAL A 495 13.29 12.77 12.73
N LEU A 496 13.41 14.04 13.11
CA LEU A 496 12.69 15.16 12.51
C LEU A 496 13.68 16.11 11.85
N ASN A 497 13.59 16.24 10.52
CA ASN A 497 14.36 17.20 9.76
C ASN A 497 13.48 18.41 9.44
N ASN A 498 13.91 19.58 9.91
CA ASN A 498 13.28 20.85 9.57
C ASN A 498 14.14 21.56 8.50
N HIS A 499 13.65 21.59 7.26
CA HIS A 499 14.31 22.29 6.14
C HIS A 499 13.84 23.75 5.99
N SER A 500 13.13 24.28 6.99
CA SER A 500 12.67 25.65 7.02
C SER A 500 13.62 26.57 7.79
N ASN A 501 13.59 27.85 7.42
CA ASN A 501 14.22 28.93 8.16
C ASN A 501 13.44 29.35 9.41
N ILE A 502 12.22 28.84 9.61
CA ILE A 502 11.41 29.04 10.82
C ILE A 502 11.47 27.80 11.72
N SER A 503 11.18 28.00 13.00
CA SER A 503 11.15 26.91 13.99
C SER A 503 9.73 26.41 14.20
N GLY A 504 9.62 25.18 14.71
CA GLY A 504 8.35 24.61 15.18
C GLY A 504 8.53 23.86 16.49
N ALA A 505 7.54 23.07 16.86
CA ALA A 505 7.62 22.23 18.05
C ALA A 505 6.83 20.93 17.89
N VAL A 506 7.37 19.83 18.39
CA VAL A 506 6.61 18.61 18.68
C VAL A 506 6.00 18.77 20.06
N GLU A 507 4.68 18.75 20.14
CA GLU A 507 3.92 18.93 21.39
C GLU A 507 3.57 17.57 22.00
N ARG A 508 3.23 16.60 21.16
CA ARG A 508 2.92 15.22 21.57
C ARG A 508 3.45 14.22 20.55
N PHE A 509 3.91 13.08 21.05
CA PHE A 509 4.39 11.96 20.25
C PHE A 509 4.18 10.66 21.02
N TRP A 510 3.60 9.66 20.37
CA TRP A 510 3.64 8.28 20.83
C TRP A 510 3.81 7.33 19.65
N LEU A 511 4.29 6.12 19.97
CA LEU A 511 4.31 4.98 19.06
C LEU A 511 3.20 4.01 19.44
N THR A 512 2.46 3.53 18.46
CA THR A 512 1.58 2.36 18.59
C THR A 512 2.17 1.23 17.74
N LEU A 513 2.53 0.14 18.40
CA LEU A 513 3.10 -1.05 17.78
C LEU A 513 2.05 -2.13 17.70
N TYR A 514 1.82 -2.65 16.50
CA TYR A 514 0.96 -3.79 16.23
C TYR A 514 1.81 -4.98 15.84
N GLY A 515 1.36 -6.17 16.23
CA GLY A 515 2.01 -7.42 15.86
C GLY A 515 1.50 -8.55 16.71
N TYR A 516 2.33 -9.57 16.91
CA TYR A 516 1.97 -10.67 17.78
C TYR A 516 3.18 -11.18 18.56
N GLN A 517 2.91 -12.13 19.46
CA GLN A 517 3.93 -12.92 20.12
C GLN A 517 3.77 -14.37 19.68
N GLN A 518 4.82 -15.04 19.23
CA GLN A 518 4.75 -16.49 19.01
C GLN A 518 4.52 -17.19 20.36
N PRO A 519 3.61 -18.18 20.45
CA PRO A 519 3.47 -18.97 21.67
C PRO A 519 4.81 -19.63 21.99
N ASN A 520 5.42 -19.24 23.13
CA ASN A 520 6.76 -19.71 23.54
C ASN A 520 6.94 -21.22 23.30
N GLN A 521 7.88 -21.59 22.42
CA GLN A 521 8.62 -22.83 22.61
C GLN A 521 9.58 -22.61 23.77
N SER A 522 9.09 -22.81 25.00
CA SER A 522 9.84 -22.95 26.26
C SER A 522 11.29 -22.44 26.24
N GLN A 523 11.51 -21.17 26.61
CA GLN A 523 12.81 -20.74 27.12
C GLN A 523 12.63 -20.01 28.45
N ASP A 524 13.23 -20.59 29.49
CA ASP A 524 13.45 -19.98 30.80
C ASP A 524 14.29 -18.72 30.66
N VAL A 525 13.76 -17.55 31.03
CA VAL A 525 14.56 -16.32 31.14
C VAL A 525 14.47 -15.76 32.55
N ARG A 526 15.64 -15.66 33.20
CA ARG A 526 15.84 -15.03 34.51
C ARG A 526 15.70 -13.50 34.40
N LEU A 527 14.92 -12.94 35.31
CA LEU A 527 14.60 -11.52 35.45
C LEU A 527 15.77 -10.69 36.00
N ILE A 528 16.04 -9.53 35.38
CA ILE A 528 16.74 -8.40 36.01
C ILE A 528 15.87 -7.16 35.78
N GLY A 529 15.59 -6.41 36.86
CA GLY A 529 14.56 -5.36 36.93
C GLY A 529 14.76 -4.18 35.96
N ALA A 530 13.66 -3.51 35.64
CA ALA A 530 13.59 -2.38 34.71
C ALA A 530 13.31 -1.05 35.44
N SER A 531 13.91 0.03 34.92
CA SER A 531 13.56 1.42 35.20
C SER A 531 13.36 2.16 33.87
N CYS A 532 12.34 3.03 33.77
CA CYS A 532 12.14 3.92 32.64
C CYS A 532 12.93 5.23 32.84
N SER A 533 13.70 5.65 31.83
CA SER A 533 14.23 7.00 31.71
C SER A 533 14.25 7.41 30.24
N ALA A 534 13.85 8.65 29.95
CA ALA A 534 14.03 9.30 28.66
C ALA A 534 15.26 10.21 28.72
N GLU A 535 16.24 10.01 27.84
CA GLU A 535 17.38 10.93 27.67
C GLU A 535 17.27 11.65 26.33
N VAL A 536 17.38 12.99 26.38
CA VAL A 536 17.43 13.87 25.21
C VAL A 536 18.89 14.21 24.93
N GLN A 537 19.45 13.75 23.81
CA GLN A 537 20.76 14.21 23.34
C GLN A 537 20.60 15.33 22.33
N LEU A 538 20.89 16.56 22.75
CA LEU A 538 21.04 17.72 21.86
C LEU A 538 22.40 17.63 21.16
N ILE A 539 22.42 17.22 19.89
CA ILE A 539 23.64 17.33 19.06
C ILE A 539 23.59 18.68 18.34
N SER A 540 24.25 19.69 18.92
CA SER A 540 24.52 20.95 18.22
C SER A 540 25.80 20.80 17.39
N THR A 541 25.69 20.58 16.08
CA THR A 541 26.85 20.75 15.19
C THR A 541 27.00 22.23 14.83
N SER A 542 27.83 22.98 15.57
CA SER A 542 28.38 24.24 15.07
C SER A 542 29.61 23.95 14.23
N SER A 543 29.45 23.83 12.90
CA SER A 543 30.61 23.91 12.00
C SER A 543 30.94 25.39 11.78
N ALA A 544 31.89 25.90 12.56
CA ALA A 544 32.58 27.13 12.23
C ALA A 544 33.42 26.89 10.97
N LEU A 545 33.14 27.62 9.90
CA LEU A 545 34.05 27.75 8.76
C LEU A 545 35.14 28.78 9.13
N PRO A 546 36.42 28.54 8.81
CA PRO A 546 37.50 29.46 9.16
C PRO A 546 37.53 30.68 8.22
N GLU A 547 37.68 31.86 8.81
CA GLU A 547 37.95 33.13 8.11
C GLU A 547 39.31 33.10 7.40
N MET A 548 39.35 33.61 6.16
CA MET A 548 40.56 34.15 5.55
C MET A 548 40.29 35.56 4.98
N PHE A 549 41.23 36.45 5.29
CA PHE A 549 41.34 37.89 5.09
C PHE A 549 40.98 38.46 3.71
N GLY A 550 40.53 39.73 3.70
CA GLY A 550 40.57 40.61 2.52
C GLY A 550 39.90 41.98 2.72
N THR A 551 40.72 42.99 2.99
CA THR A 551 40.45 44.42 3.25
C THR A 551 39.66 45.21 2.18
N GLY A 552 38.84 46.18 2.59
CA GLY A 552 38.33 47.26 1.74
C GLY A 552 37.39 48.25 2.45
N GLU A 553 37.75 49.53 2.47
CA GLU A 553 37.20 50.66 3.25
C GLU A 553 35.77 51.18 2.88
N PRO A 554 35.18 52.08 3.69
CA PRO A 554 33.73 52.32 3.80
C PRO A 554 33.26 53.67 3.25
N ILE A 555 32.03 53.78 2.71
CA ILE A 555 31.31 55.07 2.55
C ILE A 555 29.78 54.89 2.70
N LYS A 556 29.23 55.58 3.71
CA LYS A 556 28.00 56.45 3.81
C LYS A 556 26.80 56.11 2.89
N SER A 557 25.52 56.17 3.25
CA SER A 557 24.79 57.10 4.13
C SER A 557 23.29 56.75 4.21
N GLN A 558 22.70 57.06 5.36
CA GLN A 558 21.44 57.81 5.56
C GLN A 558 20.03 57.20 5.33
N HIS A 559 19.24 57.42 6.38
CA HIS A 559 17.80 57.74 6.47
C HIS A 559 16.77 56.63 6.77
N GLN A 560 16.44 56.54 8.07
CA GLN A 560 15.09 56.35 8.62
C GLN A 560 14.19 57.60 8.36
N PRO A 561 12.91 57.65 8.79
CA PRO A 561 11.79 56.72 8.57
C PRO A 561 10.48 57.49 8.21
N SER A 562 9.42 56.80 7.78
CA SER A 562 8.07 57.39 7.83
C SER A 562 6.96 56.33 8.01
N GLN A 563 6.46 56.30 9.23
CA GLN A 563 5.09 56.15 9.71
C GLN A 563 3.89 55.82 8.78
N ILE A 564 3.04 54.92 9.33
CA ILE A 564 1.56 54.96 9.43
C ILE A 564 0.74 54.55 8.19
N ASN A 565 0.06 53.40 8.24
CA ASN A 565 -1.37 53.35 8.66
C ASN A 565 -1.89 51.91 8.80
N ALA A 566 -2.60 51.69 9.91
CA ALA A 566 -3.33 50.46 10.22
C ALA A 566 -4.77 50.58 9.72
N HIS A 567 -5.30 49.50 9.13
CA HIS A 567 -6.74 49.25 9.10
C HIS A 567 -7.00 47.82 9.55
N ALA A 568 -7.62 47.72 10.72
CA ALA A 568 -8.13 46.50 11.30
C ALA A 568 -9.51 46.19 10.71
N HIS A 569 -9.74 44.93 10.34
CA HIS A 569 -11.09 44.38 10.24
C HIS A 569 -11.19 43.16 11.17
N LEU A 570 -12.09 43.31 12.14
CA LEU A 570 -12.55 42.30 13.10
C LEU A 570 -13.44 41.28 12.39
N MET A 571 -13.23 40.00 12.69
CA MET A 571 -14.22 38.92 12.57
C MET A 571 -14.20 38.09 13.87
N PRO A 572 -15.35 37.54 14.31
CA PRO A 572 -15.62 37.26 15.71
C PRO A 572 -15.13 35.90 16.22
N HIS A 573 -14.69 35.90 17.48
CA HIS A 573 -14.43 34.71 18.29
C HIS A 573 -15.71 33.94 18.60
N ALA A 574 -15.75 32.66 18.24
CA ALA A 574 -16.65 31.68 18.83
C ALA A 574 -15.93 30.97 19.98
N LEU A 575 -16.48 31.11 21.19
CA LEU A 575 -16.07 30.43 22.41
C LEU A 575 -16.43 28.94 22.32
N TYR A 576 -15.44 28.06 22.29
CA TYR A 576 -15.64 26.64 22.62
C TYR A 576 -15.09 26.36 24.02
N SER A 577 -16.01 26.03 24.92
CA SER A 577 -15.78 25.55 26.27
C SER A 577 -15.06 24.20 26.22
N GLN A 578 -13.79 24.17 26.66
CA GLN A 578 -13.06 22.93 26.92
C GLN A 578 -13.63 22.25 28.17
N LYS A 579 -14.32 21.12 28.00
CA LYS A 579 -14.41 20.09 29.03
C LYS A 579 -13.22 19.15 28.87
N LYS A 580 -12.40 19.05 29.92
CA LYS A 580 -11.40 17.98 30.10
C LYS A 580 -12.07 16.61 29.97
N PRO A 581 -11.46 15.63 29.29
CA PRO A 581 -11.62 14.23 29.65
C PRO A 581 -10.57 13.86 30.70
N ASP A 582 -11.03 13.30 31.80
CA ASP A 582 -10.20 12.73 32.84
C ASP A 582 -9.33 11.58 32.29
N SER A 583 -8.13 11.47 32.87
CA SER A 583 -7.17 10.40 32.68
C SER A 583 -7.80 9.03 32.89
N PHE A 584 -7.95 8.25 31.81
CA PHE A 584 -8.19 6.81 31.87
C PHE A 584 -6.88 6.09 31.54
N ILE A 585 -6.17 5.67 32.60
CA ILE A 585 -5.30 4.51 32.56
C ILE A 585 -6.22 3.34 32.87
N GLY A 586 -6.56 2.55 31.86
CA GLY A 586 -7.38 1.36 32.00
C GLY A 586 -7.00 0.34 30.94
N CYS A 587 -6.35 -0.74 31.37
CA CYS A 587 -6.26 -1.97 30.61
C CYS A 587 -7.69 -2.43 30.27
N CYS A 588 -8.04 -2.53 28.99
CA CYS A 588 -9.22 -3.25 28.57
C CYS A 588 -8.91 -4.75 28.54
N GLU A 589 -9.13 -5.42 29.67
CA GLU A 589 -9.45 -6.85 29.72
C GLU A 589 -10.97 -7.03 29.60
N GLU A 590 -11.38 -8.00 28.77
CA GLU A 590 -12.67 -8.71 28.69
C GLU A 590 -13.95 -7.91 28.34
N ILE A 591 -14.48 -8.16 27.12
CA ILE A 591 -15.67 -9.00 26.81
C ILE A 591 -15.54 -9.51 25.38
#